data_AF-X1P2Y2-F1
#
_entry.id   AF-X1P2Y2-F1
#
_cell.length_a   1.000
_cell.length_b   1.000
_cell.length_c   1.000
_cell.angle_alpha   90.00
_cell.angle_beta   90.00
_cell.angle_gamma   90.00
#
_symmetry.space_group_name_H-M   'P 1'
#
loop_
_entity.id
_entity.type
_entity.pdbx_description
1 polymer ?
#
loop_
_entity_poly.entity_id
_entity_poly.type
_entity_poly.pdbx_seq_one_letter_code
_entity_poly.pdbx_strand_id
1 'polypeptide(L)'
;MFAITPLANRLVDTTTLDYAIDVGVENAIEGYKRIVGYAEKKKVTICIEYLNSKVNHKGYMFDHMSWGVDVCKRVGSDRLKILYDIYHAQIMEGDIIRT
;
A
#
# COMPACT_ATOMS: atom_id res chain seq x y z
N MET A 1 9.15 0.88 35.10
CA MET A 1 8.81 -0.34 34.35
C MET A 1 8.31 0.08 32.97
N PHE A 2 9.24 0.28 32.04
CA PHE A 2 8.94 0.57 30.63
C PHE A 2 9.11 -0.76 29.89
N ALA A 3 8.01 -1.31 29.37
CA ALA A 3 8.04 -2.49 28.53
C ALA A 3 8.60 -2.08 27.17
N ILE A 4 9.84 -2.50 26.92
CA ILE A 4 10.44 -2.51 25.59
C ILE A 4 9.82 -3.73 24.90
N THR A 5 8.87 -3.51 23.99
CA THR A 5 8.35 -4.59 23.14
C THR A 5 9.48 -5.06 22.22
N PRO A 6 9.79 -6.37 22.15
CA PRO A 6 10.92 -6.84 21.38
C PRO A 6 10.60 -6.77 19.88
N LEU A 7 11.36 -5.95 19.16
CA LEU A 7 11.57 -6.10 17.73
C LEU A 7 12.16 -7.49 17.50
N ALA A 8 11.28 -8.44 17.16
CA ALA A 8 11.68 -9.80 16.84
C ALA A 8 12.57 -9.76 15.59
N ASN A 9 13.83 -10.16 15.77
CA ASN A 9 14.68 -10.70 14.73
C ASN A 9 13.90 -11.78 13.96
N ARG A 10 13.30 -11.42 12.82
CA ARG A 10 12.88 -12.40 11.83
C ARG A 10 14.05 -12.55 10.87
N LEU A 11 14.72 -13.71 10.98
CA LEU A 11 15.69 -14.18 10.02
C LEU A 11 15.05 -14.10 8.62
N VAL A 12 15.70 -13.37 7.72
CA VAL A 12 15.31 -13.26 6.32
C VAL A 12 15.76 -14.54 5.64
N ASP A 13 14.83 -15.46 5.43
CA ASP A 13 15.05 -16.65 4.61
C ASP A 13 14.99 -16.24 3.14
N THR A 14 16.13 -16.29 2.47
CA THR A 14 16.32 -15.84 1.08
C THR A 14 15.88 -16.88 0.04
N THR A 15 15.23 -17.97 0.45
CA THR A 15 14.90 -19.10 -0.43
C THR A 15 13.49 -19.07 -1.05
N THR A 16 12.67 -18.08 -0.73
CA THR A 16 11.36 -17.87 -1.39
C THR A 16 11.25 -16.45 -1.93
N LEU A 17 10.94 -16.32 -3.22
CA LEU A 17 10.81 -15.05 -3.94
C LEU A 17 9.57 -14.21 -3.50
N ASP A 18 8.93 -14.57 -2.37
CA ASP A 18 7.70 -13.97 -1.83
C ASP A 18 7.95 -13.01 -0.65
N TYR A 19 9.19 -12.85 -0.18
CA TYR A 19 9.49 -12.25 1.13
C TYR A 19 9.42 -10.71 1.23
N ALA A 20 9.22 -9.99 0.12
CA ALA A 20 9.25 -8.52 0.10
C ALA A 20 7.86 -7.86 0.12
N ILE A 21 6.82 -8.58 -0.31
CA ILE A 21 5.48 -8.03 -0.50
C ILE A 21 4.77 -7.84 0.86
N ASP A 22 4.95 -8.77 1.81
CA ASP A 22 4.21 -8.77 3.06
C ASP A 22 4.62 -7.64 4.02
N VAL A 23 5.91 -7.39 4.22
CA VAL A 23 6.38 -6.36 5.17
C VAL A 23 6.00 -4.95 4.72
N GLY A 24 6.01 -4.70 3.40
CA GLY A 24 5.63 -3.41 2.83
C GLY A 24 4.17 -3.05 3.08
N VAL A 25 3.26 -4.03 2.91
CA VAL A 25 1.82 -3.88 3.18
C VAL A 25 1.59 -3.57 4.67
N GLU A 26 2.19 -4.34 5.57
CA GLU A 26 2.00 -4.15 7.02
C GLU A 26 2.44 -2.75 7.47
N ASN A 27 3.60 -2.29 7.01
CA ASN A 27 4.12 -0.96 7.33
C ASN A 27 3.21 0.16 6.78
N ALA A 28 2.68 -0.01 5.56
CA ALA A 28 1.75 0.94 4.98
C ALA A 28 0.47 1.04 5.81
N ILE A 29 -0.11 -0.10 6.19
CA ILE A 29 -1.33 -0.15 7.01
C ILE A 29 -1.10 0.51 8.36
N GLU A 30 0.01 0.21 9.03
CA GLU A 30 0.36 0.82 10.31
C GLU A 30 0.50 2.35 10.17
N GLY A 31 1.22 2.81 9.14
CA GLY A 31 1.39 4.23 8.84
C GLY A 31 0.06 4.94 8.61
N TYR A 32 -0.80 4.38 7.76
CA TYR A 32 -2.10 4.98 7.47
C TYR A 32 -3.02 5.01 8.70
N LYS A 33 -3.05 3.94 9.51
CA LYS A 33 -3.86 3.90 10.75
C LYS A 33 -3.52 5.02 11.73
N ARG A 34 -2.27 5.51 11.72
CA ARG A 34 -1.85 6.64 12.57
C ARG A 34 -2.44 7.99 12.11
N ILE A 35 -2.73 8.16 10.82
CA ILE A 35 -3.13 9.46 10.23
C ILE A 35 -4.61 9.54 9.82
N VAL A 36 -5.26 8.42 9.49
CA VAL A 36 -6.63 8.43 8.97
C VAL A 36 -7.65 9.01 9.95
N GLY A 37 -7.49 8.78 11.26
CA GLY A 37 -8.38 9.36 12.28
C GLY A 37 -8.33 10.90 12.33
N TYR A 38 -7.20 11.50 11.95
CA TYR A 38 -7.11 12.96 11.80
C TYR A 38 -7.77 13.44 10.51
N ALA A 39 -7.55 12.71 9.40
CA ALA A 39 -8.18 13.00 8.11
C ALA A 39 -9.72 12.95 8.21
N GLU A 40 -10.27 11.98 8.93
CA GLU A 40 -11.70 11.87 9.25
C GLU A 40 -12.25 13.11 9.95
N LYS A 41 -11.60 13.56 11.04
CA LYS A 41 -11.99 14.77 11.78
C LYS A 41 -11.96 16.02 10.90
N LYS A 42 -11.01 16.09 9.98
CA LYS A 42 -10.83 17.22 9.06
C LYS A 42 -11.66 17.10 7.78
N LYS A 43 -12.37 15.97 7.58
CA LYS A 43 -13.11 15.67 6.35
C LYS A 43 -12.23 15.74 5.09
N VAL A 44 -10.95 15.40 5.22
CA VAL A 44 -9.97 15.33 4.13
C VAL A 44 -9.84 13.89 3.67
N THR A 45 -9.76 13.66 2.37
CA THR A 45 -9.49 12.34 1.79
C THR A 45 -8.02 12.25 1.42
N ILE A 46 -7.36 11.21 1.91
CA ILE A 46 -6.01 10.81 1.51
C ILE A 46 -6.16 9.88 0.30
N CYS A 47 -5.48 10.23 -0.78
CA CYS A 47 -5.43 9.42 -1.99
C CYS A 47 -4.05 8.78 -2.12
N ILE A 48 -4.00 7.45 -2.18
CA ILE A 48 -2.79 6.71 -2.53
C ILE A 48 -2.79 6.47 -4.03
N GLU A 49 -1.68 6.76 -4.70
CA GLU A 49 -1.63 6.75 -6.15
C GLU A 49 -1.07 5.44 -6.68
N TYR A 50 -1.81 4.86 -7.62
CA TYR A 50 -1.36 3.70 -8.36
C TYR A 50 -0.39 4.15 -9.46
N LEU A 51 0.88 3.72 -9.38
CA LEU A 51 1.93 4.13 -10.32
C LEU A 51 2.48 2.95 -11.11
N ASN A 52 3.10 3.24 -12.26
CA ASN A 52 3.75 2.21 -13.06
C ASN A 52 5.23 2.04 -12.66
N SER A 53 5.63 0.79 -12.43
CA SER A 53 7.02 0.43 -12.16
C SER A 53 7.80 0.06 -13.42
N LYS A 54 7.10 -0.26 -14.52
CA LYS A 54 7.69 -0.65 -15.81
C LYS A 54 8.43 0.49 -16.51
N VAL A 55 7.95 1.73 -16.42
CA VAL A 55 8.47 2.87 -17.19
C VAL A 55 9.00 3.97 -16.27
N ASN A 56 8.19 4.43 -15.32
CA ASN A 56 8.44 5.69 -14.61
C ASN A 56 8.97 5.50 -13.18
N HIS A 57 8.50 4.49 -12.45
CA HIS A 57 8.79 4.34 -11.01
C HIS A 57 9.34 2.95 -10.67
N LYS A 58 10.55 2.61 -11.17
CA LYS A 58 11.17 1.30 -10.92
C LYS A 58 11.21 0.95 -9.43
N GLY A 59 10.70 -0.23 -9.08
CA GLY A 59 10.65 -0.71 -7.69
C GLY A 59 9.58 -0.06 -6.81
N TYR A 60 8.62 0.67 -7.40
CA TYR A 60 7.49 1.19 -6.65
C TYR A 60 6.60 0.08 -6.10
N MET A 61 6.19 0.20 -4.85
CA MET A 61 5.46 -0.85 -4.12
C MET A 61 4.00 -0.96 -4.56
N PHE A 62 3.31 0.17 -4.74
CA PHE A 62 1.91 0.19 -5.16
C PHE A 62 1.81 0.22 -6.69
N ASP A 63 2.29 -0.84 -7.32
CA ASP A 63 2.32 -1.01 -8.79
C ASP A 63 1.37 -2.12 -9.30
N HIS A 64 0.55 -2.67 -8.41
CA HIS A 64 -0.59 -3.56 -8.73
C HIS A 64 -1.82 -3.12 -7.94
N MET A 65 -2.99 -3.12 -8.56
CA MET A 65 -4.23 -2.64 -7.95
C MET A 65 -4.63 -3.45 -6.71
N SER A 66 -4.42 -4.77 -6.75
CA SER A 66 -4.71 -5.68 -5.64
C SER A 66 -4.04 -5.25 -4.33
N TRP A 67 -2.80 -4.74 -4.41
CA TRP A 67 -2.05 -4.25 -3.25
C TRP A 67 -2.73 -3.05 -2.60
N GLY A 68 -3.09 -2.03 -3.39
CA GLY A 68 -3.75 -0.82 -2.86
C GLY A 68 -5.13 -1.11 -2.31
N VAL A 69 -5.88 -2.01 -2.96
CA VAL A 69 -7.20 -2.46 -2.49
C VAL A 69 -7.08 -3.16 -1.14
N ASP A 70 -6.08 -4.03 -0.94
CA ASP A 70 -5.85 -4.68 0.35
C ASP A 70 -5.53 -3.67 1.46
N VAL A 71 -4.62 -2.73 1.18
CA VAL A 71 -4.27 -1.66 2.13
C VAL A 71 -5.50 -0.84 2.52
N CYS A 72 -6.30 -0.37 1.55
CA CYS A 72 -7.52 0.39 1.83
C CYS A 72 -8.52 -0.41 2.67
N LYS A 73 -8.75 -1.69 2.34
CA LYS A 73 -9.65 -2.57 3.11
C LYS A 73 -9.18 -2.78 4.54
N ARG A 74 -7.89 -3.04 4.75
CA ARG A 74 -7.31 -3.34 6.07
C ARG A 74 -7.11 -2.11 6.95
N VAL A 75 -6.99 -0.92 6.34
CA VAL A 75 -7.05 0.37 7.07
C VAL A 75 -8.49 0.67 7.48
N GLY A 76 -9.47 0.39 6.62
CA GLY A 76 -10.89 0.44 6.98
C GLY A 76 -11.46 1.85 7.17
N SER A 77 -10.84 2.88 6.60
CA SER A 77 -11.30 4.28 6.69
C SER A 77 -11.87 4.76 5.35
N ASP A 78 -13.01 5.45 5.40
CA ASP A 78 -13.58 6.13 4.23
C ASP A 78 -12.77 7.35 3.77
N ARG A 79 -11.75 7.75 4.52
CA ARG A 79 -10.82 8.83 4.14
C ARG A 79 -9.52 8.34 3.55
N LEU A 80 -9.34 7.03 3.30
CA LEU A 80 -8.23 6.50 2.51
C LEU A 80 -8.79 5.88 1.22
N LYS A 81 -8.47 6.47 0.07
CA LYS A 81 -8.93 6.01 -1.24
C LYS A 81 -7.77 5.88 -2.22
N ILE A 82 -8.00 5.23 -3.35
CA ILE A 82 -7.02 5.06 -4.42
C ILE A 82 -7.25 6.16 -5.47
N LEU A 83 -6.19 6.86 -5.85
CA LEU A 83 -6.16 7.66 -7.07
C LEU A 83 -5.92 6.71 -8.23
N TYR A 84 -6.95 6.50 -9.05
CA TYR A 84 -6.88 5.64 -10.21
C TYR A 84 -6.47 6.44 -11.45
N ASP A 85 -5.17 6.54 -11.67
CA ASP A 85 -4.63 7.09 -12.90
C ASP A 85 -4.60 6.01 -13.99
N ILE A 86 -5.43 6.22 -15.01
CA ILE A 86 -5.61 5.29 -16.12
C ILE A 86 -4.34 5.11 -16.97
N TYR A 87 -3.42 6.07 -16.97
CA TYR A 87 -2.14 5.94 -17.67
C TYR A 87 -1.27 4.88 -17.00
N HIS A 88 -1.13 4.93 -15.68
CA HIS A 88 -0.36 3.95 -14.93
C HIS A 88 -0.99 2.56 -14.99
N ALA A 89 -2.32 2.51 -14.84
CA ALA A 89 -3.07 1.26 -14.93
C ALA A 89 -2.93 0.59 -16.31
N GLN A 90 -3.02 1.36 -17.40
CA GLN A 90 -2.87 0.82 -18.75
C GLN A 90 -1.48 0.21 -18.98
N ILE A 91 -0.43 0.81 -18.41
CA ILE A 91 0.94 0.28 -18.53
C ILE A 91 1.12 -0.99 -17.70
N MET A 92 0.57 -1.02 -16.48
CA MET A 92 0.79 -2.11 -15.55
C MET A 92 -0.10 -3.32 -15.81
N GLU A 93 -1.42 -3.10 -15.92
CA GLU A 93 -2.43 -4.16 -16.00
C GLU A 93 -3.09 -4.26 -17.40
N GLY A 94 -3.20 -3.14 -18.12
CA GLY A 94 -3.82 -3.13 -19.46
C GLY A 94 -5.34 -3.38 -19.45
N ASP A 95 -5.93 -3.47 -20.65
CA ASP A 95 -7.38 -3.70 -20.91
C ASP A 95 -8.37 -3.01 -19.97
N ILE A 96 -8.10 -1.73 -19.64
CA ILE A 96 -8.81 -0.95 -18.61
C ILE A 96 -10.34 -0.92 -18.77
N ILE A 97 -10.85 -1.10 -19.98
CA ILE A 97 -12.30 -1.07 -20.26
C ILE A 97 -12.99 -2.36 -19.84
N ARG A 98 -12.28 -3.50 -19.83
CA ARG A 98 -12.86 -4.83 -19.55
C ARG A 98 -12.39 -5.45 -18.23
N THR A 99 -11.49 -4.78 -17.50
CA THR A 99 -10.97 -5.19 -16.19
C THR A 99 -12.01 -5.06 -15.08
#